data_AF-A0A7W1U9W4-F1
#
_entry.id   AF-A0A7W1U9W4-F1
#
_cell.length_a   1.000
_cell.length_b   1.000
_cell.length_c   1.000
_cell.angle_alpha   90.00
_cell.angle_beta   90.00
_cell.angle_gamma   90.00
#
_symmetry.space_group_name_H-M   'P 1'
#
loop_
_entity.id
_entity.type
_entity.pdbx_description
1 polymer ?
#
loop_
_entity_poly.entity_id
_entity_poly.type
_entity_poly.pdbx_seq_one_letter_code
_entity_poly.pdbx_strand_id
1 'polypeptide(L)'
;WVRDYVQVKADGRITAELADRALTMLEIDRDGFDQWDKRIIETLIYKFNGGPVGLSSLAVAVGEEAGTLEEVNEPYLIMEGYIKRTTQGRVAMPNAYRKLGLKVPAGPQSELFDS
;
A
#
# COMPACT_ATOMS: atom_id res chain seq x y z
N TRP A 1 5.31 -22.89 1.53
CA TRP A 1 4.40 -23.77 0.77
C TRP A 1 3.66 -22.96 -0.31
N VAL A 2 4.41 -22.43 -1.29
CA VAL A 2 3.87 -21.71 -2.47
C VAL A 2 4.27 -22.44 -3.77
N ARG A 3 5.04 -23.53 -3.69
CA ARG A 3 5.46 -24.34 -4.85
C ARG A 3 4.35 -25.24 -5.41
N ASP A 4 3.37 -25.65 -4.61
CA ASP A 4 2.40 -26.68 -5.04
C ASP A 4 1.04 -26.10 -5.47
N TYR A 5 0.79 -24.80 -5.30
CA TYR A 5 -0.50 -24.20 -5.68
C TYR A 5 -0.59 -23.79 -7.15
N VAL A 6 0.55 -23.83 -7.88
CA VAL A 6 0.64 -23.36 -9.26
C VAL A 6 0.26 -24.45 -10.27
N GLN A 7 0.13 -25.71 -9.85
CA GLN A 7 0.02 -26.83 -10.79
C GLN A 7 -1.42 -27.19 -11.23
N VAL A 8 -2.47 -26.53 -10.73
CA VAL A 8 -3.86 -27.02 -10.90
C VAL A 8 -4.78 -26.12 -11.75
N LYS A 9 -4.41 -24.89 -12.11
CA LYS A 9 -5.36 -23.98 -12.81
C LYS A 9 -4.77 -23.01 -13.85
N ALA A 10 -3.90 -23.48 -14.73
CA ALA A 10 -3.65 -22.77 -15.97
C ALA A 10 -3.38 -23.76 -17.09
N ASP A 11 -4.18 -23.69 -18.14
CA ASP A 11 -4.22 -24.59 -19.31
C ASP A 11 -2.96 -24.46 -20.19
N GLY A 12 -1.79 -24.74 -19.61
CA GLY A 12 -0.56 -25.05 -20.34
C GLY A 12 0.12 -23.92 -21.12
N ARG A 13 -0.27 -22.65 -20.96
CA ARG A 13 0.45 -21.52 -21.60
C ARG A 13 0.73 -20.39 -20.62
N ILE A 14 1.78 -20.57 -19.82
CA ILE A 14 2.46 -19.47 -19.14
C ILE A 14 3.29 -18.75 -20.21
N THR A 15 2.82 -17.62 -20.71
CA THR A 15 3.62 -16.78 -21.61
C THR A 15 4.71 -16.06 -20.81
N ALA A 16 5.85 -15.78 -21.44
CA ALA A 16 6.95 -15.03 -20.82
C ALA A 16 6.47 -13.70 -20.22
N GLU A 17 5.50 -13.04 -20.86
CA GLU A 17 4.90 -11.78 -20.39
C GLU A 17 3.99 -11.95 -19.18
N LEU A 18 3.38 -13.12 -18.96
CA LEU A 18 2.57 -13.39 -17.76
C LEU A 18 3.46 -13.78 -16.59
N ALA A 19 4.53 -14.54 -16.85
CA ALA A 19 5.57 -14.82 -15.86
C ALA A 19 6.30 -13.53 -15.43
N ASP A 20 6.65 -12.66 -16.39
CA ASP A 20 7.31 -11.37 -16.13
C ASP A 20 6.40 -10.40 -15.37
N ARG A 21 5.10 -10.35 -15.68
CA ARG A 21 4.12 -9.61 -14.86
C ARG A 21 3.94 -10.21 -13.47
N ALA A 22 3.95 -11.53 -13.33
CA ALA A 22 3.84 -12.19 -12.03
C ALA A 22 5.11 -11.98 -11.17
N LEU A 23 6.30 -12.01 -11.77
CA LEU A 23 7.59 -11.71 -11.14
C LEU A 23 7.72 -10.22 -10.78
N THR A 24 7.26 -9.32 -11.66
CA THR A 24 7.24 -7.85 -11.42
C THR A 24 6.26 -7.48 -10.30
N MET A 25 5.20 -8.25 -10.09
CA MET A 25 4.26 -8.07 -8.98
C MET A 25 4.79 -8.61 -7.64
N LEU A 26 5.87 -9.39 -7.63
CA LEU A 26 6.24 -10.21 -6.47
C LEU A 26 7.31 -9.59 -5.58
N GLU A 27 8.29 -8.84 -6.08
CA GLU A 27 9.47 -8.54 -5.24
C GLU A 27 10.02 -7.14 -5.48
N ILE A 28 9.49 -6.18 -4.71
CA ILE A 28 10.15 -4.92 -4.35
C ILE A 28 10.26 -3.95 -5.54
N ASP A 29 9.39 -2.93 -5.54
CA ASP A 29 9.68 -1.69 -6.28
C ASP A 29 11.10 -1.24 -5.87
N ARG A 30 11.90 -0.70 -6.81
CA ARG A 30 13.36 -0.40 -6.65
C ARG A 30 13.75 0.38 -5.38
N ASP A 31 12.77 0.89 -4.65
CA ASP A 31 12.85 1.74 -3.47
C ASP A 31 12.63 0.96 -2.14
N GLY A 32 12.40 -0.37 -2.18
CA GLY A 32 12.10 -1.17 -0.97
C GLY A 32 10.62 -1.31 -0.64
N PHE A 33 9.73 -0.90 -1.56
CA PHE A 33 8.28 -0.87 -1.36
C PHE A 33 7.67 -2.23 -1.72
N ASP A 34 7.14 -2.94 -0.73
CA ASP A 34 6.65 -4.31 -0.90
C ASP A 34 5.14 -4.40 -1.27
N GLN A 35 4.65 -5.62 -1.50
CA GLN A 35 3.25 -5.84 -1.86
C GLN A 35 2.25 -5.44 -0.75
N TRP A 36 2.67 -5.45 0.51
CA TRP A 36 1.84 -5.13 1.66
C TRP A 36 1.77 -3.63 1.87
N ASP A 37 2.90 -2.93 1.73
CA ASP A 37 2.97 -1.47 1.71
C ASP A 37 2.02 -0.88 0.65
N LYS A 38 2.04 -1.48 -0.54
CA LYS A 38 1.12 -1.11 -1.64
C LYS A 38 -0.33 -1.31 -1.25
N ARG A 39 -0.68 -2.49 -0.73
CA ARG A 39 -2.06 -2.78 -0.29
C ARG A 39 -2.53 -1.84 0.79
N ILE A 40 -1.68 -1.48 1.75
CA ILE A 40 -2.01 -0.55 2.83
C ILE A 40 -2.35 0.83 2.24
N ILE A 41 -1.48 1.37 1.38
CA ILE A 41 -1.69 2.68 0.75
C ILE A 41 -2.94 2.67 -0.15
N GLU A 42 -3.11 1.67 -1.00
CA GLU A 42 -4.28 1.53 -1.87
C GLU A 42 -5.56 1.43 -1.06
N THR A 43 -5.56 0.66 0.02
CA THR A 43 -6.71 0.53 0.92
C THR A 43 -7.04 1.87 1.56
N LEU A 44 -6.03 2.57 2.08
CA LEU A 44 -6.20 3.85 2.74
C LEU A 44 -6.78 4.90 1.79
N ILE A 45 -6.30 4.96 0.54
CA ILE A 45 -6.74 5.93 -0.46
C ILE A 45 -8.10 5.54 -1.06
N TYR A 46 -8.26 4.32 -1.58
CA TYR A 46 -9.45 3.96 -2.35
C TYR A 46 -10.63 3.54 -1.47
N LYS A 47 -10.41 2.90 -0.32
CA LYS A 47 -11.50 2.47 0.57
C LYS A 47 -11.85 3.51 1.62
N PHE A 48 -10.86 4.24 2.11
CA PHE A 48 -11.03 5.20 3.20
C PHE A 48 -10.86 6.66 2.76
N ASN A 49 -10.76 6.91 1.46
CA ASN A 49 -10.64 8.26 0.88
C ASN A 49 -9.48 9.08 1.50
N GLY A 50 -8.39 8.40 1.85
CA GLY A 50 -7.23 8.99 2.52
C GLY A 50 -7.26 8.95 4.05
N GLY A 51 -8.31 8.43 4.68
CA GLY A 51 -8.46 8.35 6.13
C GLY A 51 -9.18 9.56 6.75
N PRO A 52 -9.17 9.69 8.10
CA PRO A 52 -8.49 8.84 9.08
C PRO A 52 -9.15 7.45 9.25
N VAL A 53 -8.33 6.41 9.46
CA VAL A 53 -8.80 5.03 9.76
C VAL A 53 -8.04 4.40 10.93
N GLY A 54 -8.74 3.72 11.84
CA GLY A 54 -8.12 3.01 12.96
C GLY A 54 -7.29 1.79 12.52
N LEU A 55 -6.28 1.39 13.32
CA LEU A 55 -5.40 0.25 13.02
C LEU A 55 -6.19 -1.01 12.69
N SER A 56 -7.11 -1.39 13.58
CA SER A 56 -7.87 -2.63 13.45
C SER A 56 -8.75 -2.63 12.21
N SER A 57 -9.38 -1.49 11.87
CA SER A 57 -10.21 -1.37 10.66
C SER A 57 -9.37 -1.44 9.39
N LEU A 58 -8.19 -0.81 9.39
CA LEU A 58 -7.26 -0.86 8.28
C LEU A 58 -6.73 -2.29 8.08
N ALA A 59 -6.31 -2.94 9.16
CA ALA A 59 -5.82 -4.32 9.17
C ALA A 59 -6.86 -5.30 8.59
N VAL A 60 -8.12 -5.21 9.05
CA VAL A 60 -9.23 -6.01 8.49
C VAL A 60 -9.46 -5.73 7.00
N ALA A 61 -9.40 -4.46 6.58
CA ALA A 61 -9.64 -4.08 5.19
C ALA A 61 -8.51 -4.48 4.24
N VAL A 62 -7.28 -4.57 4.75
CA VAL A 62 -6.07 -5.05 4.06
C VAL A 62 -6.01 -6.59 4.06
N GLY A 63 -6.59 -7.23 5.08
CA GLY A 63 -6.54 -8.68 5.29
C GLY A 63 -5.25 -9.13 5.97
N GLU A 64 -4.73 -8.31 6.88
CA GLU A 64 -3.48 -8.56 7.60
C GLU A 64 -3.63 -8.35 9.11
N GLU A 65 -2.68 -8.84 9.92
CA GLU A 65 -2.70 -8.63 11.36
C GLU A 65 -2.36 -7.17 11.72
N ALA A 66 -3.08 -6.63 12.70
CA ALA A 66 -2.84 -5.27 13.21
C ALA A 66 -1.41 -5.09 13.74
N GLY A 67 -0.87 -6.08 14.46
CA GLY A 67 0.50 -6.08 14.98
C GLY A 67 1.53 -6.04 13.85
N THR A 68 1.39 -6.89 12.84
CA THR A 68 2.27 -6.87 11.65
C THR A 68 2.28 -5.50 10.99
N LEU A 69 1.10 -4.92 10.76
CA LEU A 69 0.99 -3.61 10.12
C LEU A 69 1.71 -2.52 10.94
N GLU A 70 1.55 -2.52 12.26
CA GLU A 70 2.14 -1.53 13.17
C GLU A 70 3.66 -1.71 13.37
N GLU A 71 4.13 -2.95 13.49
CA GLU A 71 5.51 -3.26 13.86
C GLU A 71 6.43 -3.45 12.66
N VAL A 72 5.88 -3.85 11.51
CA VAL A 72 6.66 -4.19 10.30
C VAL A 72 6.50 -3.13 9.21
N ASN A 73 5.26 -2.82 8.79
CA ASN A 73 5.03 -1.96 7.62
C ASN A 73 5.06 -0.46 7.96
N GLU A 74 4.36 -0.05 9.02
CA GLU A 74 4.23 1.36 9.38
C GLU A 74 5.55 2.11 9.62
N PRO A 75 6.61 1.52 10.22
CA PRO A 75 7.87 2.22 10.41
C PRO A 75 8.42 2.81 9.10
N TYR A 76 8.43 2.01 8.03
CA TYR A 76 8.88 2.46 6.72
C TYR A 76 7.90 3.44 6.07
N LEU A 77 6.60 3.11 6.08
CA LEU A 77 5.56 3.96 5.47
C LEU A 77 5.46 5.35 6.11
N ILE A 78 5.73 5.46 7.41
CA ILE A 78 5.79 6.73 8.12
C ILE A 78 7.08 7.48 7.80
N MET A 79 8.23 6.79 7.81
CA MET A 79 9.54 7.39 7.54
C MET A 79 9.60 8.02 6.14
N GLU A 80 9.08 7.33 5.13
CA GLU A 80 9.01 7.83 3.75
C GLU A 80 7.86 8.81 3.50
N GLY A 81 7.07 9.11 4.54
CA GLY A 81 5.99 10.08 4.48
C GLY A 81 4.81 9.63 3.61
N TYR A 82 4.55 8.33 3.53
CA TYR A 82 3.35 7.77 2.89
C TYR A 82 2.12 7.81 3.82
N ILE A 83 2.32 7.59 5.12
CA ILE A 83 1.24 7.57 6.11
C ILE A 83 1.62 8.43 7.31
N LYS A 84 0.62 9.07 7.92
CA LYS A 84 0.75 9.74 9.21
C LYS A 84 -0.19 9.10 10.24
N ARG A 85 0.33 8.83 11.44
CA ARG A 85 -0.49 8.51 12.62
C ARG A 85 -1.09 9.79 13.20
N THR A 86 -2.37 9.73 13.52
CA THR A 86 -3.13 10.78 14.22
C THR A 86 -3.91 10.15 15.37
N THR A 87 -4.47 10.98 16.25
CA THR A 87 -5.35 10.50 17.33
C THR A 87 -6.61 9.79 16.81
N GLN A 88 -7.05 10.11 15.59
CA GLN A 88 -8.22 9.53 14.95
C GLN A 88 -7.91 8.32 14.07
N GLY A 89 -6.62 8.04 13.79
CA GLY A 89 -6.20 6.96 12.91
C GLY A 89 -5.07 7.32 11.95
N ARG A 90 -4.89 6.49 10.92
CA ARG A 90 -3.91 6.64 9.86
C ARG A 90 -4.48 7.49 8.74
N VAL A 91 -3.67 8.41 8.22
CA VAL A 91 -4.03 9.29 7.11
C VAL A 91 -3.00 9.15 6.00
N ALA A 92 -3.45 9.06 4.75
CA ALA A 92 -2.59 9.02 3.57
C ALA A 92 -1.97 10.41 3.35
N MET A 93 -0.66 10.44 3.20
CA MET A 93 0.11 11.65 2.95
C MET A 93 0.34 11.85 1.45
N PRO A 94 0.75 13.05 0.99
CA PRO A 94 0.95 13.33 -0.44
C PRO A 94 1.83 12.31 -1.19
N ASN A 95 2.88 11.77 -0.56
CA ASN A 95 3.74 10.77 -1.19
C ASN A 95 2.98 9.49 -1.55
N ALA A 96 1.96 9.11 -0.78
CA ALA A 96 1.15 7.92 -1.06
C ALA A 96 0.37 8.06 -2.37
N TYR A 97 -0.23 9.23 -2.60
CA TYR A 97 -0.90 9.53 -3.87
C TYR A 97 0.09 9.55 -5.02
N ARG A 98 1.27 10.18 -4.85
CA ARG A 98 2.32 10.21 -5.88
C ARG A 98 2.83 8.82 -6.23
N LYS A 99 3.02 7.94 -5.24
CA LYS A 99 3.46 6.55 -5.43
C LYS A 99 2.47 5.76 -6.27
N LEU A 100 1.18 6.05 -6.16
CA LEU A 100 0.12 5.45 -6.99
C LEU A 100 -0.12 6.19 -8.32
N GLY A 101 0.64 7.24 -8.64
CA GLY A 101 0.42 8.06 -9.83
C GLY A 101 -0.86 8.91 -9.80
N LEU A 102 -1.41 9.17 -8.62
CA LEU A 102 -2.64 9.92 -8.41
C LEU A 102 -2.37 11.41 -8.16
N LYS A 103 -3.38 12.25 -8.47
CA LYS A 103 -3.38 13.65 -8.03
C LYS A 103 -3.55 13.71 -6.53
N VAL A 104 -2.69 14.49 -5.87
CA VAL A 104 -2.82 14.77 -4.43
C VAL A 104 -4.09 15.61 -4.22
N PRO A 105 -5.01 15.21 -3.33
CA PRO A 105 -6.16 16.03 -2.99
C PRO A 105 -5.70 17.40 -2.47
N ALA A 106 -6.37 18.47 -2.91
CA ALA A 106 -6.14 19.80 -2.35
C ALA A 106 -6.64 19.80 -0.90
N GLY A 107 -5.74 19.53 0.04
CA GLY A 107 -6.02 19.66 1.47
C GLY A 107 -5.89 21.11 1.91
N PRO A 108 -6.49 21.48 3.07
CA PRO A 108 -6.35 22.82 3.66
C PRO A 108 -4.89 23.20 4.02
N GLN A 109 -3.95 22.25 3.94
CA GLN A 109 -2.52 22.47 4.22
C GLN A 109 -1.71 22.94 2.99
N SER A 110 -2.31 22.95 1.79
CA SER A 110 -1.65 23.45 0.58
C SER A 110 -1.57 24.99 0.53
N GLU A 111 -2.29 25.71 1.41
CA GLU A 111 -2.29 27.19 1.44
C GLU A 111 -1.18 27.80 2.32
N LEU A 112 -0.43 26.99 3.07
CA LEU A 112 0.58 27.49 4.02
C LEU A 112 2.00 27.60 3.46
N PHE A 113 2.23 27.16 2.22
CA PHE A 113 3.55 27.22 1.56
C PHE A 113 3.61 28.13 0.33
N ASP A 114 2.49 28.77 -0.03
CA ASP A 114 2.46 29.85 -1.03
C ASP A 114 2.33 31.20 -0.28
N SER A 115 3.44 31.70 0.28
CA SER A 115 3.58 33.09 0.76
C SER A 115 5.03 33.54 0.71
#